data_AF-A0AAI8DIS5-F1
#
_entry.id   AF-A0AAI8DIS5-F1
#
_cell.length_a   1.000
_cell.length_b   1.000
_cell.length_c   1.000
_cell.angle_alpha   90.00
_cell.angle_beta   90.00
_cell.angle_gamma   90.00
#
_symmetry.space_group_name_H-M   'P 1'
#
loop_
_entity.id
_entity.type
_entity.pdbx_description
1 polymer ?
#
loop_
_entity_poly.entity_id
_entity_poly.type
_entity_poly.pdbx_seq_one_letter_code
_entity_poly.pdbx_strand_id
1 'polypeptide(L)'
;MLTNWKKYSTFIDDVNILTKLILGIALFFYAIFIHQFDFMLYLTIIMFLYLIIMSGVRWLPLLIVIVITLFFGLTSSLFMIFYGEGSETIFKFGIIHITEESFLRGIHVTMRTLVISFYGMVIPFTSQIIYVFYSFMQHLKVKPKIAYAFMASIRMIPLMFSSFMQLRQALKMRYAVIDKSNRKALKWIHHLLIPTLSQSIRKSHRLAVAMEAKGFTNGKRTFYYKVPFTKNDLYFILMTIALVAVAYLLNIYLPITHISDIR
;
A
#
# COMPACT_ATOMS: atom_id res chain seq x y z
N MET A 1 -0.47 -11.42 12.07
CA MET A 1 0.82 -11.38 11.33
C MET A 1 1.45 -10.00 11.42
N LEU A 2 0.75 -8.91 11.02
CA LEU A 2 1.24 -7.52 11.19
C LEU A 2 1.47 -7.11 12.65
N THR A 3 0.68 -7.61 13.59
CA THR A 3 0.87 -7.38 15.04
C THR A 3 2.23 -7.85 15.56
N ASN A 4 2.84 -8.85 14.91
CA ASN A 4 4.15 -9.38 15.32
C ASN A 4 5.32 -8.53 14.80
N TRP A 5 5.06 -7.60 13.88
CA TRP A 5 6.09 -6.78 13.25
C TRP A 5 6.30 -5.44 13.96
N LYS A 6 5.32 -5.01 14.76
CA LYS A 6 5.37 -3.74 15.49
C LYS A 6 6.25 -3.86 16.74
N LYS A 7 7.16 -2.90 16.93
CA LYS A 7 8.08 -2.78 18.06
C LYS A 7 7.66 -1.68 19.03
N TYR A 8 7.19 -0.55 18.53
CA TYR A 8 6.72 0.58 19.33
C TYR A 8 5.54 1.28 18.63
N SER A 9 4.79 2.07 19.40
CA SER A 9 3.72 2.92 18.89
C SER A 9 4.21 4.36 18.72
N THR A 10 3.75 5.03 17.67
CA THR A 10 4.02 6.44 17.39
C THR A 10 2.71 7.23 17.43
N PHE A 11 2.78 8.56 17.55
CA PHE A 11 1.57 9.40 17.56
C PHE A 11 0.72 9.25 16.28
N ILE A 12 1.34 8.81 15.17
CA ILE A 12 0.69 8.56 13.89
C ILE A 12 -0.31 7.40 14.02
N ASP A 13 -0.12 6.46 14.95
CA ASP A 13 -1.06 5.37 15.17
C ASP A 13 -2.47 5.83 15.53
N ASP A 14 -2.56 6.97 16.25
CA ASP A 14 -3.82 7.52 16.75
C ASP A 14 -4.46 8.53 15.77
N VAL A 15 -3.77 8.86 14.67
CA VAL A 15 -4.26 9.79 13.64
C VAL A 15 -5.37 9.12 12.82
N ASN A 16 -6.40 9.89 12.46
CA ASN A 16 -7.48 9.38 11.63
C ASN A 16 -6.95 8.95 10.26
N ILE A 17 -7.34 7.75 9.85
CA ILE A 17 -6.89 7.15 8.59
C ILE A 17 -7.28 7.99 7.38
N LEU A 18 -8.43 8.68 7.44
CA LEU A 18 -8.86 9.54 6.37
C LEU A 18 -7.88 10.69 6.15
N THR A 19 -7.34 11.28 7.23
CA THR A 19 -6.28 12.30 7.16
C THR A 19 -5.04 11.75 6.46
N LYS A 20 -4.59 10.54 6.83
CA LYS A 20 -3.43 9.89 6.19
C LYS A 20 -3.65 9.64 4.70
N LEU A 21 -4.85 9.18 4.32
CA LEU A 21 -5.20 8.92 2.92
C LEU A 21 -5.30 10.21 2.10
N ILE A 22 -5.98 11.24 2.61
CA ILE A 22 -6.11 12.54 1.94
C ILE A 22 -4.74 13.16 1.72
N LEU A 23 -3.88 13.17 2.74
CA LEU A 23 -2.51 13.68 2.61
C LEU A 23 -1.67 12.85 1.64
N GLY A 24 -1.86 11.53 1.60
CA GLY A 24 -1.20 10.67 0.61
C GLY A 24 -1.62 10.98 -0.82
N ILE A 25 -2.90 11.24 -1.04
CA ILE A 25 -3.43 11.66 -2.36
C ILE A 25 -2.91 13.04 -2.73
N ALA A 26 -2.92 13.99 -1.78
CA ALA A 26 -2.38 15.34 -2.01
C ALA A 26 -0.88 15.30 -2.34
N LEU A 27 -0.11 14.51 -1.60
CA LEU A 27 1.32 14.30 -1.82
C LEU A 27 1.58 13.60 -3.16
N PHE A 28 0.74 12.66 -3.58
CA PHE A 28 0.80 12.04 -4.92
C PHE A 28 0.66 13.09 -6.02
N PHE A 29 -0.38 13.92 -5.97
CA PHE A 29 -0.56 14.98 -6.97
C PHE A 29 0.60 15.98 -6.93
N TYR A 30 1.01 16.40 -5.74
CA TYR A 30 2.14 17.33 -5.57
C TYR A 30 3.45 16.76 -6.16
N ALA A 31 3.78 15.49 -5.88
CA ALA A 31 4.95 14.79 -6.41
C ALA A 31 4.97 14.70 -7.95
N ILE A 32 3.82 14.73 -8.61
CA ILE A 32 3.74 14.77 -10.09
C ILE A 32 4.16 16.13 -10.63
N PHE A 33 3.80 17.22 -9.96
CA PHE A 33 4.12 18.59 -10.40
C PHE A 33 5.55 19.02 -10.10
N ILE A 34 6.31 18.23 -9.34
CA ILE A 34 7.73 18.46 -9.07
C ILE A 34 8.54 17.99 -10.28
N HIS A 35 9.35 18.90 -10.82
CA HIS A 35 10.25 18.67 -11.95
C HIS A 35 11.74 18.89 -11.58
N GLN A 36 12.00 19.54 -10.44
CA GLN A 36 13.35 19.81 -9.95
C GLN A 36 13.96 18.53 -9.36
N PHE A 37 15.14 18.13 -9.87
CA PHE A 37 15.80 16.89 -9.45
C PHE A 37 16.20 16.90 -7.98
N ASP A 38 16.92 17.96 -7.57
CA ASP A 38 17.45 18.11 -6.22
C ASP A 38 16.32 18.07 -5.18
N PHE A 39 15.21 18.77 -5.45
CA PHE A 39 14.02 18.72 -4.62
C PHE A 39 13.48 17.30 -4.46
N MET A 40 13.36 16.55 -5.55
CA MET A 40 12.83 15.18 -5.52
C MET A 40 13.77 14.22 -4.77
N LEU A 41 15.09 14.42 -4.90
CA LEU A 41 16.11 13.70 -4.16
C LEU A 41 15.96 13.94 -2.65
N TYR A 42 15.89 15.21 -2.21
CA TYR A 42 15.68 15.56 -0.81
C TYR A 42 14.37 15.00 -0.26
N LEU A 43 13.28 15.12 -1.02
CA LEU A 43 11.99 14.59 -0.63
C LEU A 43 12.05 13.06 -0.44
N THR A 44 12.77 12.35 -1.31
CA THR A 44 12.95 10.89 -1.21
C THR A 44 13.70 10.50 0.06
N ILE A 45 14.79 11.20 0.39
CA ILE A 45 15.57 10.97 1.61
C ILE A 45 14.73 11.25 2.85
N ILE A 46 14.00 12.36 2.85
CA ILE A 46 13.13 12.74 3.98
C ILE A 46 12.00 11.72 4.16
N MET A 47 11.38 11.24 3.08
CA MET A 47 10.33 10.22 3.15
C MET A 47 10.86 8.86 3.58
N PHE A 48 12.10 8.53 3.22
CA PHE A 48 12.80 7.34 3.71
C PHE A 48 13.04 7.42 5.23
N LEU A 49 13.54 8.55 5.72
CA LEU A 49 13.72 8.80 7.16
C LEU A 49 12.37 8.78 7.91
N TYR A 50 11.34 9.41 7.33
CA TYR A 50 9.98 9.37 7.84
C TYR A 50 9.48 7.93 8.01
N LEU A 51 9.65 7.07 7.00
CA LEU A 51 9.26 5.66 7.07
C LEU A 51 9.97 4.92 8.23
N ILE A 52 11.27 5.13 8.40
CA ILE A 52 12.06 4.46 9.46
C ILE A 52 11.60 4.90 10.85
N ILE A 53 11.44 6.21 11.05
CA ILE A 53 11.14 6.78 12.38
C ILE A 53 9.67 6.54 12.76
N MET A 54 8.76 6.60 11.79
CA MET A 54 7.32 6.65 12.08
C MET A 54 6.61 5.31 11.98
N SER A 55 7.16 4.33 11.26
CA SER A 55 6.50 3.04 11.06
C SER A 55 6.36 2.22 12.35
N GLY A 56 7.27 2.37 13.32
CA GLY A 56 7.25 1.57 14.55
C GLY A 56 7.56 0.08 14.34
N VAL A 57 8.07 -0.30 13.15
CA VAL A 57 8.27 -1.70 12.72
C VAL A 57 9.68 -2.20 13.04
N ARG A 58 9.83 -3.51 13.25
CA ARG A 58 11.15 -4.16 13.35
C ARG A 58 11.97 -4.00 12.06
N TRP A 59 13.29 -3.88 12.20
CA TRP A 59 14.20 -3.63 11.07
C TRP A 59 14.10 -4.65 9.93
N LEU A 60 13.93 -5.94 10.24
CA LEU A 60 13.94 -6.99 9.21
C LEU A 60 12.71 -6.92 8.28
N PRO A 61 11.45 -6.90 8.76
CA PRO A 61 10.28 -6.64 7.90
C PRO A 61 10.36 -5.30 7.16
N LEU A 62 10.87 -4.25 7.81
CA LEU A 62 11.00 -2.93 7.21
C LEU A 62 11.96 -2.95 6.01
N LEU A 63 13.12 -3.60 6.16
CA LEU A 63 14.12 -3.73 5.10
C LEU A 63 13.58 -4.52 3.91
N ILE A 64 12.86 -5.62 4.14
CA ILE A 64 12.21 -6.39 3.07
C ILE A 64 11.29 -5.48 2.25
N VAL A 65 10.49 -4.66 2.94
CA VAL A 65 9.53 -3.75 2.30
C VAL A 65 10.26 -2.64 1.53
N ILE A 66 11.34 -2.07 2.07
CA ILE A 66 12.18 -1.09 1.36
C ILE A 66 12.79 -1.70 0.09
N VAL A 67 13.37 -2.90 0.18
CA VAL A 67 14.00 -3.57 -0.97
C VAL A 67 12.98 -3.89 -2.06
N ILE A 68 11.79 -4.38 -1.68
CA ILE A 68 10.70 -4.62 -2.62
C ILE A 68 10.29 -3.31 -3.30
N THR A 69 10.17 -2.23 -2.54
CA THR A 69 9.80 -0.91 -3.09
C THR A 69 10.84 -0.39 -4.07
N LEU A 70 12.12 -0.51 -3.72
CA LEU A 70 13.22 -0.10 -4.59
C LEU A 70 13.22 -0.90 -5.89
N PHE A 71 13.00 -2.22 -5.79
CA PHE A 71 12.88 -3.09 -6.95
C PHE A 71 11.71 -2.69 -7.86
N PHE A 72 10.53 -2.44 -7.30
CA PHE A 72 9.38 -1.98 -8.09
C PHE A 72 9.56 -0.56 -8.65
N GLY A 73 10.22 0.33 -7.91
CA GLY A 73 10.54 1.68 -8.36
C GLY A 73 11.45 1.66 -9.59
N LEU A 74 12.56 0.91 -9.52
CA LEU A 74 13.52 0.79 -10.62
C LEU A 74 12.93 0.08 -11.85
N THR A 75 12.12 -0.96 -11.63
CA THR A 75 11.45 -1.63 -12.75
C THR A 75 10.41 -0.74 -13.41
N SER A 76 9.75 0.16 -12.67
CA SER A 76 8.79 1.11 -13.24
C SER A 76 9.41 2.14 -14.19
N SER A 77 10.66 2.55 -13.95
CA SER A 77 11.35 3.54 -14.79
C SER A 77 12.15 2.94 -15.94
N LEU A 78 12.26 1.60 -16.01
CA LEU A 78 13.18 0.93 -16.93
C LEU A 78 12.88 1.23 -18.40
N PHE A 79 11.59 1.31 -18.76
CA PHE A 79 11.17 1.70 -20.10
C PHE A 79 11.58 3.14 -20.45
N MET A 80 11.48 4.07 -19.49
CA MET A 80 11.87 5.46 -19.70
C MET A 80 13.39 5.61 -19.86
N ILE A 81 14.17 4.77 -19.18
CA ILE A 81 15.64 4.75 -19.31
C ILE A 81 16.08 4.17 -20.66
N PHE A 82 15.47 3.05 -21.10
CA PHE A 82 15.92 2.32 -22.29
C PHE A 82 15.41 2.88 -23.62
N TYR A 83 14.31 3.62 -23.60
CA TYR A 83 13.64 4.12 -24.82
C TYR A 83 13.34 5.61 -24.78
N GLY A 84 13.93 6.35 -23.84
CA GLY A 84 13.77 7.80 -23.78
C GLY A 84 14.53 8.51 -24.91
N GLU A 85 14.05 9.69 -25.29
CA GLU A 85 14.66 10.54 -26.31
C GLU A 85 15.58 11.56 -25.67
N GLY A 86 16.80 11.75 -26.17
CA GLY A 86 17.71 12.75 -25.65
C GLY A 86 18.85 13.03 -26.61
N SER A 87 19.61 14.08 -26.31
CA SER A 87 20.66 14.60 -27.18
C SER A 87 22.00 13.88 -26.97
N GLU A 88 22.34 13.57 -25.72
CA GLU A 88 23.62 12.93 -25.37
C GLU A 88 23.48 11.43 -25.18
N THR A 89 23.98 10.65 -26.15
CA THR A 89 23.90 9.18 -26.12
C THR A 89 24.98 8.58 -25.23
N ILE A 90 24.59 7.88 -24.17
CA ILE A 90 25.52 7.15 -23.29
C ILE A 90 25.76 5.74 -23.84
N PHE A 91 24.69 5.05 -24.22
CA PHE A 91 24.77 3.66 -24.66
C PHE A 91 23.69 3.36 -25.70
N LYS A 92 24.09 2.73 -26.80
CA LYS A 92 23.17 2.31 -27.88
C LYS A 92 23.46 0.87 -28.26
N PHE A 93 22.47 0.00 -28.08
CA PHE A 93 22.55 -1.40 -28.50
C PHE A 93 21.21 -1.87 -29.06
N GLY A 94 21.13 -1.99 -30.39
CA GLY A 94 19.90 -2.38 -31.09
C GLY A 94 18.77 -1.40 -30.82
N ILE A 95 17.66 -1.90 -30.25
CA ILE A 95 16.47 -1.11 -29.90
C ILE A 95 16.67 -0.33 -28.58
N ILE A 96 17.69 -0.69 -27.78
CA ILE A 96 17.98 -0.03 -26.51
C ILE A 96 18.83 1.21 -26.79
N HIS A 97 18.31 2.38 -26.42
CA HIS A 97 18.96 3.68 -26.58
C HIS A 97 18.88 4.45 -25.26
N ILE A 98 20.01 4.53 -24.56
CA ILE A 98 20.12 5.21 -23.27
C ILE A 98 20.85 6.52 -23.48
N THR A 99 20.14 7.62 -23.21
CA THR A 99 20.70 8.98 -23.20
C THR A 99 20.83 9.48 -21.75
N GLU A 100 21.64 10.51 -21.54
CA GLU A 100 21.79 11.12 -20.22
C GLU A 100 20.46 11.65 -19.67
N GLU A 101 19.69 12.34 -20.51
CA GLU A 101 18.39 12.91 -20.12
C GLU A 101 17.37 11.82 -19.81
N SER A 102 17.40 10.72 -20.58
CA SER A 102 16.52 9.57 -20.37
C SER A 102 16.86 8.82 -19.08
N PHE A 103 18.15 8.73 -18.75
CA PHE A 103 18.62 8.18 -17.49
C PHE A 103 18.20 9.05 -16.29
N LEU A 104 18.42 10.36 -16.36
CA LEU A 104 18.02 11.31 -15.32
C LEU A 104 16.50 11.32 -15.11
N ARG A 105 15.71 11.33 -16.19
CA ARG A 105 14.24 11.23 -16.11
C ARG A 105 13.79 9.91 -15.49
N GLY A 106 14.43 8.81 -15.86
CA GLY A 106 14.15 7.50 -15.27
C GLY A 106 14.42 7.46 -13.76
N ILE A 107 15.54 8.01 -13.32
CA ILE A 107 15.85 8.14 -11.89
C ILE A 107 14.80 9.03 -11.20
N HIS A 108 14.43 10.15 -11.81
CA HIS A 108 13.42 11.06 -11.25
C HIS A 108 12.05 10.37 -11.09
N VAL A 109 11.64 9.54 -12.05
CA VAL A 109 10.43 8.70 -11.93
C VAL A 109 10.57 7.66 -10.82
N THR A 110 11.74 7.02 -10.69
CA THR A 110 12.00 6.10 -9.57
C THR A 110 11.84 6.81 -8.23
N MET A 111 12.46 7.98 -8.06
CA MET A 111 12.35 8.78 -6.84
C MET A 111 10.90 9.15 -6.52
N ARG A 112 10.11 9.56 -7.53
CA ARG A 112 8.67 9.82 -7.37
C ARG A 112 7.93 8.59 -6.84
N THR A 113 8.17 7.42 -7.43
CA THR A 113 7.58 6.15 -6.99
C THR A 113 7.99 5.81 -5.55
N LEU A 114 9.25 6.05 -5.17
CA LEU A 114 9.76 5.83 -3.83
C LEU A 114 9.08 6.75 -2.80
N VAL A 115 8.97 8.05 -3.09
CA VAL A 115 8.30 9.05 -2.23
C VAL A 115 6.88 8.61 -1.88
N ILE A 116 6.09 8.27 -2.89
CA ILE A 116 4.69 7.86 -2.71
C ILE A 116 4.62 6.54 -1.94
N SER A 117 5.51 5.59 -2.26
CA SER A 117 5.52 4.28 -1.62
C SER A 117 5.94 4.34 -0.15
N PHE A 118 6.98 5.10 0.19
CA PHE A 118 7.44 5.27 1.56
C PHE A 118 6.37 5.93 2.43
N TYR A 119 5.70 6.97 1.92
CA TYR A 119 4.55 7.56 2.61
C TYR A 119 3.42 6.54 2.79
N GLY A 120 3.03 5.87 1.70
CA GLY A 120 1.93 4.91 1.68
C GLY A 120 2.14 3.70 2.60
N MET A 121 3.39 3.27 2.79
CA MET A 121 3.75 2.14 3.65
C MET A 121 3.55 2.39 5.14
N VAL A 122 3.60 3.65 5.59
CA VAL A 122 3.30 3.97 6.99
C VAL A 122 1.84 3.66 7.34
N ILE A 123 0.91 3.76 6.38
CA ILE A 123 -0.53 3.53 6.62
C ILE A 123 -0.82 2.10 7.10
N PRO A 124 -0.46 1.01 6.38
CA PRO A 124 -0.74 -0.35 6.83
C PRO A 124 0.02 -0.75 8.11
N PHE A 125 1.13 -0.09 8.44
CA PHE A 125 1.87 -0.34 9.69
C PHE A 125 1.25 0.36 10.91
N THR A 126 0.63 1.52 10.69
CA THR A 126 0.08 2.34 11.77
C THR A 126 -1.44 2.20 11.92
N SER A 127 -2.13 1.57 10.98
CA SER A 127 -3.60 1.59 10.95
C SER A 127 -4.24 0.26 10.58
N GLN A 128 -5.30 -0.07 11.32
CA GLN A 128 -6.11 -1.25 11.03
C GLN A 128 -7.12 -0.95 9.92
N ILE A 129 -7.22 -1.85 8.96
CA ILE A 129 -8.12 -1.71 7.80
C ILE A 129 -9.60 -1.53 8.19
N ILE A 130 -10.01 -2.04 9.35
CA ILE A 130 -11.39 -1.90 9.87
C ILE A 130 -11.72 -0.43 10.14
N TYR A 131 -10.77 0.36 10.65
CA TYR A 131 -10.97 1.77 10.95
C TYR A 131 -11.12 2.63 9.69
N VAL A 132 -10.62 2.18 8.53
CA VAL A 132 -10.86 2.84 7.24
C VAL A 132 -12.37 2.91 6.97
N PHE A 133 -13.06 1.78 7.12
CA PHE A 133 -14.50 1.69 6.86
C PHE A 133 -15.31 2.46 7.90
N TYR A 134 -14.91 2.46 9.17
CA TYR A 134 -15.56 3.31 10.17
C TYR A 134 -15.40 4.79 9.87
N SER A 135 -14.20 5.22 9.46
CA SER A 135 -13.95 6.60 9.06
C SER A 135 -14.78 7.00 7.82
N PHE A 136 -14.90 6.11 6.82
CA PHE A 136 -15.76 6.34 5.64
C PHE A 136 -17.25 6.43 5.99
N MET A 137 -17.75 5.59 6.91
CA MET A 137 -19.15 5.67 7.35
C MET A 137 -19.43 6.96 8.13
N GLN A 138 -18.50 7.37 9.01
CA GLN A 138 -18.70 8.52 9.92
C GLN A 138 -18.50 9.87 9.22
N HIS A 139 -17.48 9.98 8.38
CA HIS A 139 -17.07 11.26 7.77
C HIS A 139 -17.51 11.41 6.31
N LEU A 140 -17.39 10.34 5.51
CA LEU A 140 -17.80 10.35 4.10
C LEU A 140 -19.25 9.91 3.89
N LYS A 141 -20.00 9.62 4.97
CA LYS A 141 -21.41 9.19 4.95
C LYS A 141 -21.68 7.98 4.04
N VAL A 142 -20.70 7.08 3.89
CA VAL A 142 -20.87 5.84 3.13
C VAL A 142 -21.94 4.98 3.80
N LYS A 143 -22.87 4.43 3.00
CA LYS A 143 -23.97 3.58 3.51
C LYS A 143 -23.40 2.41 4.32
N PRO A 144 -23.84 2.19 5.58
CA PRO A 144 -23.31 1.11 6.43
C PRO A 144 -23.38 -0.27 5.78
N LYS A 145 -24.43 -0.57 5.02
CA LYS A 145 -24.56 -1.85 4.29
C LYS A 145 -23.34 -2.16 3.41
N ILE A 146 -22.79 -1.16 2.72
CA ILE A 146 -21.63 -1.33 1.84
C ILE A 146 -20.37 -1.55 2.68
N ALA A 147 -20.13 -0.68 3.67
CA ALA A 147 -18.97 -0.78 4.53
C ALA A 147 -18.91 -2.09 5.34
N TYR A 148 -20.05 -2.56 5.87
CA TYR A 148 -20.15 -3.85 6.55
C TYR A 148 -19.93 -5.04 5.62
N ALA A 149 -20.36 -4.96 4.35
CA ALA A 149 -20.06 -5.99 3.36
C ALA A 149 -18.54 -6.12 3.14
N PHE A 150 -17.82 -5.00 2.98
CA PHE A 150 -16.36 -5.02 2.86
C PHE A 150 -15.65 -5.51 4.13
N MET A 151 -16.08 -5.03 5.30
CA MET A 151 -15.52 -5.49 6.59
C MET A 151 -15.74 -7.00 6.79
N ALA A 152 -16.92 -7.52 6.43
CA ALA A 152 -17.22 -8.95 6.47
C ALA A 152 -16.30 -9.72 5.52
N SER A 153 -16.13 -9.26 4.28
CA SER A 153 -15.23 -9.87 3.29
C SER A 153 -13.79 -9.95 3.78
N ILE A 154 -13.24 -8.86 4.33
CA ILE A 154 -11.87 -8.83 4.86
C ILE A 154 -11.70 -9.83 6.01
N ARG A 155 -12.70 -9.93 6.90
CA ARG A 155 -12.69 -10.93 7.98
C ARG A 155 -12.82 -12.36 7.47
N MET A 156 -13.50 -12.54 6.33
CA MET A 156 -13.72 -13.85 5.73
C MET A 156 -12.47 -14.40 5.04
N ILE A 157 -11.57 -13.54 4.52
CA ILE A 157 -10.35 -13.97 3.82
C ILE A 157 -9.48 -14.92 4.67
N PRO A 158 -9.09 -14.61 5.93
CA PRO A 158 -8.33 -15.54 6.76
C PRO A 158 -9.07 -16.86 7.03
N LEU A 159 -10.39 -16.79 7.23
CA LEU A 159 -11.24 -17.96 7.48
C LEU A 159 -11.36 -18.86 6.24
N MET A 160 -11.39 -18.27 5.05
CA MET A 160 -11.37 -19.01 3.78
C MET A 160 -10.01 -19.66 3.57
N PHE A 161 -8.92 -18.94 3.85
CA PHE A 161 -7.56 -19.46 3.70
C PHE A 161 -7.30 -20.65 4.64
N SER A 162 -7.75 -20.58 5.90
CA SER A 162 -7.61 -21.70 6.84
C SER A 162 -8.42 -22.92 6.39
N SER A 163 -9.66 -22.72 5.92
CA SER A 163 -10.50 -23.80 5.38
C SER A 163 -9.91 -24.42 4.12
N PHE A 164 -9.33 -23.60 3.25
CA PHE A 164 -8.62 -24.05 2.05
C PHE A 164 -7.39 -24.90 2.39
N MET A 165 -6.59 -24.48 3.39
CA MET A 165 -5.44 -25.27 3.87
C MET A 165 -5.87 -26.60 4.49
N GLN A 166 -6.95 -26.62 5.28
CA GLN A 166 -7.51 -27.85 5.86
C GLN A 166 -8.00 -28.81 4.78
N LEU A 167 -8.74 -28.31 3.79
CA LEU A 167 -9.19 -29.11 2.66
C LEU A 167 -8.01 -29.68 1.86
N ARG A 168 -6.98 -28.85 1.62
CA ARG A 168 -5.75 -29.28 0.95
C ARG A 168 -5.06 -30.42 1.69
N GLN A 169 -4.97 -30.32 3.02
CA GLN A 169 -4.37 -31.38 3.82
C GLN A 169 -5.24 -32.66 3.81
N ALA A 170 -6.56 -32.55 3.89
CA ALA A 170 -7.47 -33.69 3.82
C ALA A 170 -7.40 -34.41 2.46
N LEU A 171 -7.38 -33.65 1.36
CA LEU A 171 -7.25 -34.21 0.01
C LEU A 171 -5.89 -34.88 -0.19
N LYS A 172 -4.81 -34.33 0.39
CA LYS A 172 -3.48 -34.96 0.36
C LYS A 172 -3.44 -36.32 1.05
N MET A 173 -4.24 -36.52 2.10
CA MET A 173 -4.38 -37.81 2.78
C MET A 173 -5.24 -38.80 1.98
N ARG A 174 -6.31 -38.32 1.34
CA ARG A 174 -7.24 -39.14 0.56
C ARG A 174 -6.67 -39.58 -0.78
N TYR A 175 -6.02 -38.66 -1.48
CA TYR A 175 -5.34 -38.91 -2.73
C TYR A 175 -3.86 -39.01 -2.41
N ALA A 176 -3.41 -40.20 -2.02
CA ALA A 176 -2.01 -40.49 -1.84
C ALA A 176 -1.28 -40.05 -3.13
N VAL A 177 -0.33 -39.13 -2.98
CA VAL A 177 0.49 -38.56 -4.05
C VAL A 177 -0.24 -37.46 -4.87
N ILE A 178 -0.13 -36.21 -4.39
CA ILE A 178 0.05 -35.09 -5.33
C ILE A 178 1.40 -35.36 -5.98
N ASP A 179 1.35 -36.07 -7.10
CA ASP A 179 2.52 -36.44 -7.87
C ASP A 179 3.30 -35.19 -8.22
N LYS A 180 4.63 -35.25 -8.08
CA LYS A 180 5.54 -34.09 -8.26
C LYS A 180 5.51 -33.55 -9.70
N SER A 181 4.85 -34.25 -10.61
CA SER A 181 4.64 -33.87 -12.00
C SER A 181 3.55 -32.77 -12.14
N ASN A 182 4.01 -31.54 -12.30
CA ASN A 182 3.22 -30.31 -12.48
C ASN A 182 2.14 -30.37 -13.57
N ARG A 183 2.15 -31.35 -14.49
CA ARG A 183 1.20 -31.42 -15.61
C ARG A 183 -0.22 -31.82 -15.21
N LYS A 184 -0.40 -32.51 -14.07
CA LYS A 184 -1.74 -32.85 -13.54
C LYS A 184 -2.26 -31.85 -12.51
N ALA A 185 -1.41 -30.98 -11.94
CA ALA A 185 -1.78 -30.06 -10.87
C ALA A 185 -2.98 -29.16 -11.25
N LEU A 186 -3.01 -28.68 -12.51
CA LEU A 186 -4.11 -27.87 -13.02
C LEU A 186 -5.43 -28.65 -13.11
N LYS A 187 -5.37 -29.94 -13.47
CA LYS A 187 -6.55 -30.82 -13.51
C LYS A 187 -7.13 -31.07 -12.12
N TRP A 188 -6.32 -31.05 -11.06
CA TRP A 188 -6.78 -31.29 -9.69
C TRP A 188 -7.30 -30.04 -8.97
N ILE A 189 -7.10 -28.84 -9.53
CA ILE A 189 -7.45 -27.59 -8.87
C ILE A 189 -8.96 -27.48 -8.56
N HIS A 190 -9.81 -28.10 -9.39
CA HIS A 190 -11.27 -28.08 -9.19
C HIS A 190 -11.69 -28.82 -7.91
N HIS A 191 -10.97 -29.88 -7.49
CA HIS A 191 -11.23 -30.60 -6.23
C HIS A 191 -11.00 -29.72 -4.99
N LEU A 192 -10.16 -28.69 -5.12
CA LEU A 192 -9.93 -27.70 -4.07
C LEU A 192 -10.89 -26.51 -4.18
N LEU A 193 -11.03 -25.95 -5.38
CA LEU A 193 -11.78 -24.73 -5.61
C LEU A 193 -13.28 -24.92 -5.40
N ILE A 194 -13.89 -25.96 -6.00
CA ILE A 194 -15.35 -26.16 -5.94
C ILE A 194 -15.82 -26.31 -4.49
N PRO A 195 -15.23 -27.19 -3.64
CA PRO A 195 -15.67 -27.31 -2.25
C PRO A 195 -15.38 -26.06 -1.43
N THR A 196 -14.25 -25.40 -1.64
CA THR A 196 -13.91 -24.16 -0.92
C THR A 196 -14.90 -23.04 -1.23
N LEU A 197 -15.27 -22.87 -2.50
CA LEU A 197 -16.28 -21.90 -2.92
C LEU A 197 -17.67 -22.25 -2.37
N SER A 198 -18.08 -23.51 -2.48
CA SER A 198 -19.36 -23.99 -1.92
C SER A 198 -19.46 -23.74 -0.41
N GLN A 199 -18.39 -24.07 0.35
CA GLN A 199 -18.32 -23.77 1.78
C GLN A 199 -18.39 -22.28 2.07
N SER A 200 -17.75 -21.46 1.23
CA SER A 200 -17.76 -20.00 1.39
C SER A 200 -19.15 -19.42 1.14
N ILE A 201 -19.86 -19.88 0.10
CA ILE A 201 -21.25 -19.49 -0.16
C ILE A 201 -22.15 -19.85 1.02
N ARG A 202 -22.02 -21.08 1.56
CA ARG A 202 -22.77 -21.50 2.76
C ARG A 202 -22.45 -20.67 4.01
N LYS A 203 -21.21 -20.20 4.16
CA LYS A 203 -20.81 -19.30 5.26
C LYS A 203 -21.39 -17.91 5.07
N SER A 204 -21.32 -17.35 3.86
CA SER A 204 -21.92 -16.06 3.52
C SER A 204 -23.44 -16.06 3.75
N HIS A 205 -24.13 -17.12 3.35
CA HIS A 205 -25.57 -17.26 3.59
C HIS A 205 -25.90 -17.28 5.09
N ARG A 206 -25.16 -18.09 5.88
CA ARG A 206 -25.33 -18.11 7.35
C ARG A 206 -25.05 -16.75 7.99
N LEU A 207 -24.05 -16.02 7.51
CA LEU A 207 -23.75 -14.67 7.98
C LEU A 207 -24.90 -13.71 7.64
N ALA A 208 -25.44 -13.78 6.42
CA ALA A 208 -26.57 -12.95 6.00
C ALA A 208 -27.81 -13.19 6.88
N VAL A 209 -28.21 -14.46 7.07
CA VAL A 209 -29.33 -14.83 7.95
C VAL A 209 -29.09 -14.36 9.38
N ALA A 210 -27.87 -14.52 9.91
CA ALA A 210 -27.52 -14.05 11.25
C ALA A 210 -27.55 -12.51 11.38
N MET A 211 -27.21 -11.78 10.31
CA MET A 211 -27.32 -10.33 10.27
C MET A 211 -28.77 -9.90 10.24
N GLU A 212 -29.62 -10.52 9.41
CA GLU A 212 -31.06 -10.25 9.35
C GLU A 212 -31.74 -10.55 10.69
N ALA A 213 -31.43 -11.68 11.33
CA ALA A 213 -31.95 -12.05 12.65
C ALA A 213 -31.57 -11.05 13.75
N LYS A 214 -30.43 -10.35 13.60
CA LYS A 214 -30.02 -9.24 14.49
C LYS A 214 -30.61 -7.89 14.11
N GLY A 215 -31.62 -7.87 13.22
CA GLY A 215 -32.26 -6.65 12.75
C GLY A 215 -31.35 -5.80 11.86
N PHE A 216 -30.44 -6.41 11.10
CA PHE A 216 -29.56 -5.65 10.22
C PHE A 216 -30.32 -5.13 8.98
N THR A 217 -31.03 -4.01 9.13
CA THR A 217 -31.79 -3.34 8.07
C THR A 217 -31.14 -2.04 7.58
N ASN A 218 -31.69 -1.48 6.50
CA ASN A 218 -31.30 -0.18 5.96
C ASN A 218 -31.90 0.96 6.80
N GLY A 219 -31.17 1.44 7.80
CA GLY A 219 -31.60 2.55 8.67
C GLY A 219 -30.42 3.32 9.26
N LYS A 220 -30.72 4.38 10.02
CA LYS A 220 -29.71 5.11 10.80
C LYS A 220 -29.09 4.14 11.82
N ARG A 221 -27.76 4.18 11.95
CA ARG A 221 -27.00 3.29 12.84
C ARG A 221 -26.13 4.09 13.79
N THR A 222 -25.96 3.55 14.99
CA THR A 222 -24.94 3.96 15.95
C THR A 222 -23.68 3.12 15.73
N PHE A 223 -22.51 3.73 15.93
CA PHE A 223 -21.22 3.06 15.75
C PHE A 223 -20.57 2.80 17.11
N TYR A 224 -20.13 1.55 17.32
CA TYR A 224 -19.38 1.18 18.53
C TYR A 224 -17.97 1.80 18.52
N TYR A 225 -17.23 1.66 17.41
CA TYR A 225 -15.94 2.32 17.24
C TYR A 225 -16.15 3.72 16.69
N LYS A 226 -15.76 4.74 17.45
CA LYS A 226 -15.74 6.13 17.01
C LYS A 226 -14.34 6.48 16.51
N VAL A 227 -14.25 7.13 15.36
CA VAL A 227 -12.98 7.55 14.75
C VAL A 227 -13.01 9.07 14.59
N PRO A 228 -13.01 9.87 15.67
CA PRO A 228 -13.07 11.33 15.58
C PRO A 228 -11.77 11.89 14.98
N PHE A 229 -11.85 13.09 14.43
CA PHE A 229 -10.64 13.90 14.21
C PHE A 229 -10.14 14.41 15.56
N THR A 230 -8.85 14.26 15.79
CA THR A 230 -8.17 14.62 17.04
C THR A 230 -7.12 15.70 16.77
N LYS A 231 -6.53 16.26 17.83
CA LYS A 231 -5.42 17.22 17.68
C LYS A 231 -4.20 16.60 16.98
N ASN A 232 -4.04 15.27 17.07
CA ASN A 232 -2.97 14.54 16.40
C ASN A 232 -3.10 14.62 14.87
N ASP A 233 -4.31 14.76 14.33
CA ASP A 233 -4.53 14.97 12.90
C ASP A 233 -3.94 16.31 12.44
N LEU A 234 -4.11 17.38 13.24
CA LEU A 234 -3.53 18.67 12.94
C LEU A 234 -1.99 18.63 13.00
N TYR A 235 -1.43 18.01 14.04
CA TYR A 235 0.03 17.83 14.14
C TYR A 235 0.58 17.01 12.98
N PHE A 236 -0.15 15.99 12.53
CA PHE A 236 0.25 15.19 11.38
C PHE A 236 0.24 15.98 10.08
N ILE A 237 -0.80 16.78 9.83
CA ILE A 237 -0.86 17.69 8.67
C ILE A 237 0.34 18.66 8.70
N LEU A 238 0.56 19.34 9.83
CA LEU A 238 1.66 20.28 9.99
C LEU A 238 3.03 19.61 9.80
N MET A 239 3.22 18.41 10.33
CA MET A 239 4.44 17.63 10.10
C MET A 239 4.63 17.30 8.62
N THR A 240 3.59 16.85 7.91
CA THR A 240 3.73 16.55 6.47
C THR A 240 4.08 17.78 5.65
N ILE A 241 3.47 18.93 5.95
CA ILE A 241 3.80 20.22 5.32
C ILE A 241 5.24 20.61 5.65
N ALA A 242 5.66 20.46 6.91
CA ALA A 242 7.03 20.75 7.34
C ALA A 242 8.06 19.88 6.63
N LEU A 243 7.80 18.57 6.44
CA LEU A 243 8.70 17.68 5.70
C LEU A 243 8.89 18.14 4.25
N VAL A 244 7.81 18.54 3.58
CA VAL A 244 7.85 19.09 2.22
C VAL A 244 8.57 20.44 2.18
N ALA A 245 8.30 21.32 3.14
CA ALA A 245 8.94 22.63 3.24
C ALA A 245 10.45 22.50 3.51
N VAL A 246 10.87 21.56 4.37
CA VAL A 246 12.29 21.27 4.63
C VAL A 246 12.97 20.76 3.35
N ALA A 247 12.33 19.86 2.58
CA ALA A 247 12.84 19.44 1.28
C ALA A 247 13.03 20.64 0.32
N TYR A 248 12.07 21.58 0.35
CA TYR A 248 12.13 22.81 -0.44
C TYR A 248 13.27 23.74 -0.04
N LEU A 249 13.43 23.97 1.26
CA LEU A 249 14.50 24.81 1.78
C LEU A 249 15.88 24.21 1.51
N LEU A 250 16.05 22.90 1.69
CA LEU A 250 17.30 22.21 1.37
C LEU A 250 17.66 22.33 -0.12
N ASN A 251 16.66 22.25 -1.00
CA ASN A 251 16.86 22.47 -2.43
C ASN A 251 17.35 23.89 -2.75
N ILE A 252 16.87 24.91 -2.03
CA ILE A 252 17.31 26.31 -2.23
C ILE A 252 18.73 26.53 -1.69
N TYR A 253 19.03 26.04 -0.50
CA TYR A 253 20.30 26.32 0.18
C TYR A 253 21.45 25.39 -0.24
N LEU A 254 21.15 24.16 -0.66
CA LEU A 254 22.11 23.12 -1.00
C LEU A 254 21.72 22.42 -2.32
N PRO A 255 21.75 23.11 -3.47
CA PRO A 255 21.61 22.43 -4.76
C PRO A 255 22.83 21.52 -4.99
N ILE A 256 22.62 20.21 -5.07
CA ILE A 256 23.72 19.23 -5.19
C ILE A 256 24.09 19.04 -6.66
N THR A 257 23.10 18.96 -7.55
CA THR A 257 23.35 18.63 -8.96
C THR A 257 23.25 19.81 -9.89
N HIS A 258 22.73 20.97 -9.44
CA HIS A 258 22.48 22.16 -10.27
C HIS A 258 21.56 21.91 -11.49
N ILE A 259 20.93 20.73 -11.60
CA ILE A 259 20.02 20.38 -12.69
C ILE A 259 18.62 20.89 -12.32
N SER A 260 18.22 22.02 -12.92
CA SER A 260 17.01 22.74 -12.53
C SER A 260 15.72 22.18 -13.12
N ASP A 261 15.77 21.55 -14.31
CA ASP A 261 14.57 21.02 -14.97
C ASP A 261 14.91 19.77 -15.78
N ILE A 262 14.18 18.67 -15.55
CA ILE A 262 14.36 17.39 -16.24
C ILE A 262 13.15 17.07 -17.13
N ARG A 263 12.71 18.05 -17.91
CA ARG A 263 11.72 17.83 -18.97
C ARG A 263 12.33 17.11 -20.15
#